data_AF-X1SQG8-F1
#
_entry.id   AF-X1SQG8-F1
#
_cell.length_a   1.000
_cell.length_b   1.000
_cell.length_c   1.000
_cell.angle_alpha   90.00
_cell.angle_beta   90.00
_cell.angle_gamma   90.00
#
_symmetry.space_group_name_H-M   'P 1'
#
loop_
_entity.id
_entity.type
_entity.pdbx_description
1 polymer ?
#
loop_
_entity_poly.entity_id
_entity_poly.type
_entity_poly.pdbx_seq_one_letter_code
_entity_poly.pdbx_strand_id
1 'polypeptide(L)' 'MVSQKEKTEAEQGELTLEKLFADLPIPDESKQALSNLFTNLVTTIAESNQRIAGLEARAAEENPKMYEGMTPDQVYQI' A
#
# COMPACT_ATOMS: atom_id res chain seq x y z
N MET A 1 -3.91 -40.88 -12.86
CA MET A 1 -3.20 -39.83 -12.11
C MET A 1 -2.99 -38.65 -13.04
N VAL A 2 -3.59 -37.53 -12.64
CA VAL A 2 -3.47 -36.12 -13.06
C VAL A 2 -2.50 -35.78 -14.21
N SER A 3 -3.06 -35.45 -15.38
CA SER A 3 -2.46 -34.45 -16.29
C SER A 3 -3.37 -33.22 -16.31
N GLN A 4 -3.19 -32.36 -15.30
CA GLN A 4 -3.71 -30.99 -15.26
C GLN A 4 -2.57 -30.05 -14.90
N LYS A 5 -1.50 -30.08 -15.69
CA LYS A 5 -0.32 -29.22 -15.47
C LYS A 5 0.01 -28.40 -16.71
N GLU A 6 -1.01 -27.92 -17.41
CA GLU A 6 -0.86 -26.99 -18.53
C GLU A 6 -2.10 -26.08 -18.58
N LYS A 7 -2.19 -25.09 -17.69
CA LYS A 7 -3.07 -23.91 -17.82
C LYS A 7 -2.92 -22.96 -16.62
N THR A 8 -1.72 -22.43 -16.38
CA THR A 8 -1.58 -21.29 -15.47
C THR A 8 -0.38 -20.41 -15.82
N GLU A 9 -0.14 -20.21 -17.11
CA GLU A 9 0.70 -19.11 -17.63
C GLU A 9 -0.19 -18.16 -18.44
N ALA A 10 -1.40 -17.87 -17.93
CA ALA A 10 -2.13 -16.71 -18.38
C ALA A 10 -1.38 -15.50 -17.82
N GLU A 11 -0.54 -14.90 -18.68
CA GLU A 11 -0.17 -13.50 -18.70
C GLU A 11 -0.36 -12.81 -17.34
N GLN A 12 0.69 -12.73 -16.52
CA GLN A 12 0.81 -11.69 -15.50
C GLN A 12 0.94 -10.32 -16.21
N GLY A 13 -0.06 -9.95 -17.01
CA GLY A 13 -0.22 -8.61 -17.48
C GLY A 13 -0.47 -7.76 -16.24
N GLU A 14 0.36 -6.74 -16.06
CA GLU A 14 0.30 -5.77 -14.95
C GLU A 14 -1.14 -5.54 -14.49
N LEU A 15 -1.41 -5.85 -13.22
CA LEU A 15 -2.75 -5.71 -12.62
C LEU A 15 -2.99 -4.20 -12.43
N THR A 16 -3.82 -3.62 -13.30
CA THR A 16 -4.19 -2.21 -13.21
C THR A 16 -5.63 -2.06 -12.71
N LEU A 17 -5.95 -0.89 -12.12
CA LEU A 17 -7.31 -0.60 -11.66
C LEU A 17 -8.31 -0.66 -12.82
N GLU A 18 -7.90 -0.25 -14.02
CA GLU A 18 -8.72 -0.29 -15.24
C GLU A 18 -9.10 -1.73 -15.60
N LYS A 19 -8.16 -2.67 -15.51
CA LYS A 19 -8.44 -4.09 -15.71
C LYS A 19 -9.33 -4.66 -14.62
N LEU A 20 -9.13 -4.22 -13.37
CA LEU A 20 -9.95 -4.66 -12.24
C LEU A 20 -11.42 -4.21 -12.38
N PHE A 21 -11.64 -3.02 -12.95
CA PHE A 21 -12.98 -2.44 -13.10
C PHE A 21 -13.62 -2.70 -14.47
N ALA A 22 -12.88 -3.24 -15.44
CA ALA A 22 -13.38 -3.52 -16.78
C ALA A 22 -14.63 -4.41 -16.74
N ASP A 23 -14.59 -5.48 -15.94
CA ASP A 23 -15.65 -6.50 -15.85
C ASP A 23 -16.80 -6.13 -14.91
N LEU A 24 -16.74 -4.98 -14.23
CA LEU A 24 -17.81 -4.56 -13.34
C LEU A 24 -19.02 -4.05 -14.15
N PRO A 25 -20.24 -4.54 -13.88
CA PRO A 25 -21.47 -4.10 -14.54
C PRO A 25 -21.98 -2.78 -13.93
N ILE A 26 -21.12 -1.76 -13.93
CA ILE A 26 -21.41 -0.43 -13.37
C ILE A 26 -21.11 0.64 -14.41
N PRO A 27 -21.73 1.82 -14.32
CA PRO A 27 -21.45 2.94 -15.22
C PRO A 27 -19.99 3.40 -15.16
N ASP A 28 -19.47 3.95 -16.25
CA ASP A 28 -18.09 4.45 -16.34
C ASP A 28 -17.79 5.53 -15.30
N GLU A 29 -18.77 6.39 -15.00
CA GLU A 29 -18.67 7.38 -13.92
C GLU A 29 -18.38 6.73 -12.55
N SER A 30 -19.00 5.59 -12.28
CA SER A 30 -18.76 4.82 -11.06
C SER A 30 -17.38 4.17 -11.05
N LYS A 31 -16.89 3.70 -12.21
CA LYS A 31 -15.51 3.18 -12.35
C LYS A 31 -14.48 4.27 -12.09
N GLN A 32 -14.70 5.46 -12.64
CA GLN A 32 -13.84 6.62 -12.41
C GLN A 32 -13.87 7.07 -10.94
N ALA A 33 -15.05 7.09 -10.31
CA ALA A 33 -15.17 7.37 -8.89
C ALA A 33 -14.39 6.36 -8.04
N LEU A 34 -14.45 5.06 -8.36
CA LEU A 34 -13.66 4.02 -7.70
C LEU A 34 -12.16 4.24 -7.89
N SER A 35 -11.68 4.49 -9.11
CA SER A 35 -10.26 4.77 -9.38
C SER A 35 -9.75 5.97 -8.56
N ASN A 36 -10.54 7.04 -8.49
CA ASN A 36 -10.21 8.22 -7.69
C ASN A 36 -10.17 7.88 -6.19
N LEU A 37 -11.12 7.08 -5.70
CA LEU A 37 -11.20 6.68 -4.31
C LEU A 37 -9.97 5.86 -3.88
N PHE A 38 -9.57 4.88 -4.70
CA PHE A 38 -8.34 4.11 -4.46
C PHE A 38 -7.09 4.99 -4.51
N THR A 39 -6.98 5.88 -5.48
CA THR A 39 -5.84 6.81 -5.60
C THR A 39 -5.74 7.72 -4.38
N ASN A 40 -6.86 8.28 -3.92
CA ASN A 40 -6.91 9.12 -2.73
C ASN A 40 -6.55 8.34 -1.46
N LEU A 41 -7.01 7.09 -1.35
CA LEU A 41 -6.69 6.23 -0.21
C LEU A 41 -5.19 5.94 -0.14
N VAL A 42 -4.58 5.53 -1.25
CA VAL A 42 -3.13 5.27 -1.32
C VAL A 42 -2.35 6.52 -0.97
N THR A 43 -2.75 7.68 -1.51
CA THR A 43 -2.13 8.97 -1.20
C THR A 43 -2.23 9.30 0.30
N THR A 44 -3.41 9.15 0.89
CA THR A 44 -3.65 9.42 2.32
C THR A 44 -2.79 8.51 3.21
N ILE A 45 -2.66 7.22 2.86
CA ILE A 45 -1.82 6.28 3.60
C ILE A 45 -0.35 6.69 3.50
N ALA A 46 0.13 7.05 2.30
CA ALA A 46 1.50 7.48 2.09
C ALA A 46 1.83 8.75 2.91
N GLU A 47 0.94 9.75 2.88
CA GLU A 47 1.08 10.97 3.68
C GLU A 47 1.07 10.67 5.19
N SER A 48 0.18 9.77 5.64
CA SER A 48 0.11 9.37 7.04
C SER A 48 1.41 8.70 7.50
N ASN A 49 1.96 7.79 6.69
CA ASN A 49 3.22 7.12 7.00
C ASN A 49 4.38 8.12 7.06
N GLN A 50 4.43 9.10 6.15
CA GLN A 50 5.43 10.17 6.21
C GLN A 50 5.29 11.04 7.46
N ARG A 51 4.07 11.35 7.90
CA ARG A 51 3.83 12.08 9.15
C ARG A 51 4.28 11.29 10.38
N ILE A 52 3.98 9.99 10.43
CA ILE A 52 4.39 9.11 11.53
C ILE A 52 5.92 9.06 11.60
N ALA A 53 6.60 8.79 10.47
CA ALA A 53 8.06 8.79 10.41
C ALA A 53 8.66 10.14 10.84
N GLY A 54 8.02 11.26 10.48
CA GLY A 54 8.43 12.59 10.93
C GLY A 54 8.26 12.83 12.42
N LEU A 55 7.19 12.31 13.04
CA LEU A 55 6.97 12.40 14.49
C LEU A 55 7.98 11.53 15.26
N GLU A 56 8.28 10.34 14.76
CA GLU A 56 9.29 9.44 15.35
C GLU A 56 10.69 10.05 15.30
N ALA A 57 11.07 10.63 14.16
CA ALA A 57 12.36 11.34 14.03
C ALA A 57 12.47 12.48 15.05
N ARG A 58 11.41 13.27 15.24
CA ARG A 58 11.37 14.34 16.24
C ARG A 58 11.42 13.82 17.67
N ALA A 59 10.72 12.73 17.98
CA ALA A 59 10.77 12.10 19.29
C ALA A 59 12.17 11.56 19.64
N ALA A 60 12.87 11.01 18.64
CA ALA A 60 14.26 10.58 18.79
C ALA A 60 15.22 11.77 18.99
N GLU A 61 15.01 12.89 18.29
CA GLU A 61 15.78 14.13 18.47
C GLU A 61 15.58 14.78 19.85
N GLU A 62 14.34 14.76 20.36
CA GLU A 62 13.99 15.40 21.64
C GLU A 62 14.44 14.57 22.87
N ASN A 63 14.60 13.26 22.73
CA ASN A 63 15.04 12.39 23.84
C ASN A 63 16.03 11.29 23.42
N PRO A 64 17.23 11.65 22.91
CA PRO A 64 18.16 10.73 22.28
C PRO A 64 18.67 9.61 23.21
N LYS A 65 18.66 9.84 24.54
CA LYS A 65 19.06 8.84 25.55
C LYS A 65 18.05 7.69 25.71
N MET A 66 16.76 7.91 25.41
CA MET A 66 15.73 6.86 25.51
C MET A 66 15.82 5.84 24.38
N TYR A 67 16.33 6.26 23.23
CA TYR A 67 16.43 5.45 22.01
C TYR A 67 17.89 5.04 21.71
N GLU A 68 18.83 5.38 22.60
CA GLU A 68 20.25 5.12 22.43
C GLU A 68 20.52 3.61 22.44
N GLY A 69 21.14 3.11 21.35
CA GLY A 69 21.41 1.67 21.19
C GLY A 69 20.24 0.84 20.65
N MET A 70 19.08 1.46 20.36
CA MET A 70 17.98 0.81 19.66
C MET A 70 18.14 0.93 18.15
N THR A 71 17.79 -0.13 17.43
CA THR A 71 17.65 -0.09 15.97
C THR A 71 16.35 0.62 15.58
N PRO A 72 16.26 1.22 14.38
CA PRO A 72 15.04 1.88 13.91
C PRO A 72 13.79 0.98 13.99
N ASP A 73 13.93 -0.31 13.71
CA ASP A 73 12.84 -1.28 13.81
C ASP A 73 12.38 -1.53 15.25
N GLN A 74 13.27 -1.40 16.24
CA GLN A 74 12.93 -1.53 17.66
C GLN A 74 12.21 -0.29 18.18
N VAL A 75 12.54 0.89 17.68
CA VAL A 75 11.79 2.12 17.96
C VAL A 75 10.36 1.99 17.44
N TYR A 76 10.18 1.34 16.29
CA TYR A 76 8.88 1.12 15.64
C TYR A 76 7.92 0.19 16.41
N GLN A 77 8.39 -0.59 17.40
CA GLN A 77 7.59 -1.57 18.14
C GLN A 77 7.14 -1.10 19.54
N ILE A 78 7.49 0.13 19.95
CA ILE A 78 7.14 0.71 21.27
C ILE A 78 5.88 1.56 21.13
#